data_AF-A0A1M7NNX8-F1
#
_entry.id   AF-A0A1M7NNX8-F1
#
_cell.length_a   1.000
_cell.length_b   1.000
_cell.length_c   1.000
_cell.angle_alpha   90.00
_cell.angle_beta   90.00
_cell.angle_gamma   90.00
#
_symmetry.space_group_name_H-M   'P 1'
#
loop_
_entity.id
_entity.type
_entity.pdbx_description
1 polymer ?
#
loop_
_entity_poly.entity_id
_entity_poly.type
_entity_poly.pdbx_seq_one_letter_code
_entity_poly.pdbx_strand_id
1 'polypeptide(L)'
;MNESTVTAAAAQALAVAGQGPAYLPPFAQARLGTMGIELELMVLDRLTYDLLPAAPDILQLLEQQDKRWVATPEITTSMLEVATSILDNYQQALAELEDIRHRVERAAFAVGAVISGGGAHPFQQWRDQRIYPKARYRESARKFGYLAKLFTVFGMHVHIGVPSGDEAVRLCAWRTQRAPLFIALSANSPCWQGENSGFCSARSNVVGAFPMSGTMPAHIRSWQQFEQHFARLAALGIVTSVKDFYWDVRPKPESGTIELRVLDTPLHPSFAAALACYARALCVEASRPPERWPVDDGLNCTPGTASTPPATASLAPGSIRRRAPRAASPRRCCAMAARPAG
;
A
#
# COMPACT_ATOMS: atom_id res chain seq x y z
N MET A 1 -4.23 -13.36 43.63
CA MET A 1 -3.37 -12.87 42.54
C MET A 1 -4.20 -12.91 41.29
N ASN A 2 -4.74 -11.76 40.87
CA ASN A 2 -5.64 -11.68 39.72
C ASN A 2 -4.77 -11.53 38.47
N GLU A 3 -4.61 -12.61 37.71
CA GLU A 3 -4.05 -12.52 36.35
C GLU A 3 -5.04 -11.69 35.52
N SER A 4 -4.64 -10.46 35.20
CA SER A 4 -5.38 -9.60 34.29
C SER A 4 -5.44 -10.27 32.92
N THR A 5 -6.60 -10.79 32.54
CA THR A 5 -6.86 -11.27 31.19
C THR A 5 -6.72 -10.11 30.21
N VAL A 6 -5.56 -10.02 29.56
CA VAL A 6 -5.32 -9.06 28.48
C VAL A 6 -6.30 -9.39 27.35
N THR A 7 -7.12 -8.41 26.92
CA THR A 7 -8.07 -8.61 25.82
C THR A 7 -7.32 -8.85 24.51
N ALA A 8 -7.94 -9.52 23.53
CA ALA A 8 -7.32 -9.78 22.21
C ALA A 8 -6.82 -8.48 21.54
N ALA A 9 -7.57 -7.38 21.67
CA ALA A 9 -7.16 -6.06 21.17
C ALA A 9 -5.92 -5.51 21.90
N ALA A 10 -5.83 -5.69 23.21
CA ALA A 10 -4.66 -5.28 23.99
C ALA A 10 -3.43 -6.17 23.68
N ALA A 11 -3.62 -7.48 23.50
CA ALA A 11 -2.56 -8.40 23.09
C ALA A 11 -2.00 -8.02 21.71
N GLN A 12 -2.89 -7.73 20.74
CA GLN A 12 -2.52 -7.23 19.43
C GLN A 12 -1.75 -5.91 19.53
N ALA A 13 -2.22 -4.96 20.33
CA ALA A 13 -1.57 -3.67 20.49
C ALA A 13 -0.15 -3.80 21.07
N LEU A 14 0.02 -4.65 22.09
CA LEU A 14 1.33 -4.94 22.69
C LEU A 14 2.28 -5.60 21.70
N ALA A 15 1.80 -6.62 20.97
CA ALA A 15 2.59 -7.32 19.96
C ALA A 15 3.05 -6.39 18.82
N VAL A 16 2.13 -5.55 18.31
CA VAL A 16 2.40 -4.55 17.27
C VAL A 16 3.38 -3.47 17.74
N ALA A 17 3.43 -3.18 19.04
CA ALA A 17 4.36 -2.21 19.63
C ALA A 17 5.67 -2.85 20.14
N GLY A 18 5.88 -4.15 19.90
CA GLY A 18 7.03 -4.91 20.39
C GLY A 18 7.16 -4.96 21.91
N GLN A 19 6.06 -4.71 22.63
CA GLN A 19 5.97 -4.63 24.09
C GLN A 19 5.27 -5.84 24.71
N GLY A 20 5.28 -6.98 24.01
CA GLY A 20 4.63 -8.21 24.46
C GLY A 20 5.02 -9.41 23.61
N PRO A 21 4.48 -10.60 23.93
CA PRO A 21 4.69 -11.79 23.11
C PRO A 21 4.11 -11.57 21.70
N ALA A 22 4.66 -12.29 20.73
CA ALA A 22 4.10 -12.31 19.39
C ALA A 22 2.63 -12.77 19.43
N TYR A 23 1.77 -12.11 18.66
CA TYR A 23 0.34 -12.39 18.67
C TYR A 23 -0.22 -12.43 17.24
N LEU A 24 -0.93 -13.51 16.96
CA LEU A 24 -1.73 -13.71 15.75
C LEU A 24 -3.19 -13.87 16.18
N PRO A 25 -4.08 -12.92 15.85
CA PRO A 25 -5.48 -13.06 16.21
C PRO A 25 -6.15 -14.13 15.34
N PRO A 26 -7.26 -14.74 15.83
CA PRO A 26 -8.08 -15.59 14.99
C PRO A 26 -8.60 -14.81 13.77
N PHE A 27 -8.81 -15.50 12.66
CA PHE A 27 -9.33 -14.85 11.45
C PHE A 27 -10.79 -14.44 11.66
N ALA A 28 -11.05 -13.13 11.69
CA ALA A 28 -12.38 -12.58 11.84
C ALA A 28 -13.25 -12.90 10.62
N GLN A 29 -14.56 -13.03 10.83
CA GLN A 29 -15.50 -13.22 9.73
C GLN A 29 -15.79 -11.90 9.03
N ALA A 30 -15.68 -11.89 7.71
CA ALA A 30 -16.11 -10.77 6.87
C ALA A 30 -16.96 -11.28 5.71
N ARG A 31 -17.88 -10.44 5.25
CA ARG A 31 -18.65 -10.74 4.03
C ARG A 31 -17.72 -10.64 2.82
N LEU A 32 -17.76 -11.66 1.96
CA LEU A 32 -17.00 -11.66 0.71
C LEU A 32 -17.29 -10.41 -0.11
N GLY A 33 -16.23 -9.70 -0.50
CA GLY A 33 -16.33 -8.57 -1.41
C GLY A 33 -16.84 -7.27 -0.79
N THR A 34 -16.85 -7.12 0.54
CA THR A 34 -16.74 -5.77 1.12
C THR A 34 -15.34 -5.22 0.87
N MET A 35 -15.15 -3.90 0.91
CA MET A 35 -13.84 -3.29 0.74
C MET A 35 -13.59 -2.13 1.70
N GLY A 36 -12.33 -1.90 2.06
CA GLY A 36 -11.86 -0.72 2.76
C GLY A 36 -10.63 -0.16 2.03
N ILE A 37 -10.47 1.16 2.05
CA ILE A 37 -9.39 1.85 1.33
C ILE A 37 -8.59 2.66 2.34
N GLU A 38 -7.29 2.42 2.41
CA GLU A 38 -6.34 3.26 3.13
C GLU A 38 -5.51 4.06 2.12
N LEU A 39 -5.31 5.35 2.38
CA LEU A 39 -4.43 6.22 1.61
C LEU A 39 -3.42 6.87 2.54
N GLU A 40 -2.14 6.67 2.25
CA GLU A 40 -1.05 7.45 2.81
C GLU A 40 -0.89 8.73 1.97
N LEU A 41 -1.14 9.89 2.56
CA LEU A 41 -1.15 11.18 1.89
C LEU A 41 0.09 12.00 2.27
N MET A 42 0.62 12.75 1.29
CA MET A 42 1.72 13.69 1.51
C MET A 42 1.19 14.96 2.17
N VAL A 43 1.81 15.36 3.28
CA VAL A 43 1.60 16.67 3.89
C VAL A 43 2.69 17.61 3.40
N LEU A 44 2.30 18.63 2.64
CA LEU A 44 3.22 19.53 1.94
C LEU A 44 3.15 20.94 2.51
N ASP A 45 4.29 21.63 2.49
CA ASP A 45 4.35 23.06 2.73
C ASP A 45 3.74 23.80 1.54
N ARG A 46 2.83 24.74 1.81
CA ARG A 46 2.09 25.46 0.76
C ARG A 46 2.94 26.38 -0.12
N LEU A 47 4.14 26.76 0.33
CA LEU A 47 5.03 27.69 -0.36
C LEU A 47 6.15 26.95 -1.09
N THR A 48 6.73 25.94 -0.45
CA THR A 48 7.87 25.20 -1.01
C THR A 48 7.47 23.91 -1.72
N TYR A 49 6.27 23.40 -1.43
CA TYR A 49 5.81 22.07 -1.82
C TYR A 49 6.70 20.92 -1.34
N ASP A 50 7.58 21.15 -0.37
CA ASP A 50 8.33 20.09 0.30
C ASP A 50 7.49 19.46 1.42
N LEU A 51 7.91 18.28 1.90
CA LEU A 51 7.24 17.59 3.01
C LEU A 51 7.28 18.42 4.29
N LEU A 52 6.09 18.73 4.83
CA LEU A 52 5.90 19.51 6.05
C LEU A 52 5.49 18.60 7.21
N PRO A 53 6.14 18.66 8.38
CA PRO A 53 5.86 17.79 9.51
C PRO A 53 4.60 18.18 10.30
N ALA A 54 3.48 18.44 9.61
CA ALA A 54 2.24 18.98 10.16
C ALA A 54 1.11 17.94 10.36
N ALA A 55 1.38 16.64 10.12
CA ALA A 55 0.37 15.60 10.34
C ALA A 55 -0.22 15.59 11.78
N PRO A 56 0.56 15.80 12.87
CA PRO A 56 -0.01 15.87 14.22
C PRO A 56 -1.10 16.95 14.38
N ASP A 57 -0.85 18.14 13.85
CA ASP A 57 -1.77 19.29 13.98
C ASP A 57 -3.04 19.06 13.14
N ILE A 58 -2.89 18.49 11.94
CA ILE A 58 -4.02 18.09 11.08
C ILE A 58 -4.89 17.05 11.79
N LEU A 59 -4.28 16.03 12.40
CA LEU A 59 -5.00 14.98 13.12
C LEU A 59 -5.83 15.55 14.28
N GLN A 60 -5.27 16.49 15.05
CA GLN A 60 -6.00 17.15 16.13
C GLN A 60 -7.26 17.88 15.64
N LEU A 61 -7.19 18.55 14.49
CA LEU A 61 -8.34 19.22 13.87
C LEU A 61 -9.37 18.21 13.33
N LEU A 62 -8.91 17.07 12.81
CA LEU A 62 -9.79 16.03 12.29
C LEU A 62 -10.49 15.28 13.43
N GLU A 63 -9.83 15.03 14.57
CA GLU A 63 -10.39 14.35 15.74
C GLU A 63 -11.64 15.05 16.30
N GLN A 64 -11.75 16.36 16.13
CA GLN A 64 -12.90 17.16 16.57
C GLN A 64 -14.14 17.04 15.66
N GLN A 65 -14.01 16.38 14.51
CA GLN A 65 -15.09 16.26 13.52
C GLN A 65 -15.79 14.91 13.66
N ASP A 66 -17.11 14.93 13.57
CA ASP A 66 -17.89 13.72 13.34
C ASP A 66 -17.67 13.23 11.90
N LYS A 67 -17.23 11.97 11.79
CA LYS A 67 -16.84 11.32 10.53
C LYS A 67 -16.91 9.79 10.67
N ARG A 68 -17.20 9.11 9.56
CA ARG A 68 -17.30 7.64 9.49
C ARG A 68 -15.97 6.94 9.18
N TRP A 69 -15.06 7.67 8.56
CA TRP A 69 -13.70 7.25 8.26
C TRP A 69 -12.75 7.68 9.37
N VAL A 70 -11.55 7.09 9.40
CA VAL A 70 -10.53 7.39 10.41
C VAL A 70 -9.32 8.06 9.77
N ALA A 71 -8.67 8.94 10.53
CA ALA A 71 -7.34 9.44 10.20
C ALA A 71 -6.39 9.02 11.32
N THR A 72 -5.20 8.60 10.91
CA THR A 72 -4.18 8.05 11.78
C THR A 72 -2.83 8.63 11.40
N PRO A 73 -1.90 8.75 12.37
CA PRO A 73 -0.53 9.08 12.04
C PRO A 73 0.20 7.84 11.51
N GLU A 74 1.08 8.05 10.54
CA GLU A 74 1.98 7.03 10.04
C GLU A 74 3.43 7.28 10.51
N ILE A 75 4.40 6.52 9.99
CA ILE A 75 5.78 6.48 10.48
C ILE A 75 6.46 7.85 10.52
N THR A 76 6.11 8.79 9.64
CA THR A 76 6.67 10.14 9.62
C THR A 76 5.63 11.22 9.87
N THR A 77 6.08 12.35 10.41
CA THR A 77 5.21 13.50 10.73
C THR A 77 4.71 14.25 9.49
N SER A 78 5.20 13.91 8.31
CA SER A 78 4.80 14.49 7.02
C SER A 78 3.89 13.57 6.21
N MET A 79 3.40 12.50 6.84
CA MET A 79 2.48 11.54 6.25
C MET A 79 1.21 11.47 7.09
N LEU A 80 0.07 11.54 6.40
CA LEU A 80 -1.25 11.37 6.99
C LEU A 80 -1.88 10.11 6.40
N GLU A 81 -2.22 9.14 7.24
CA GLU A 81 -3.00 7.98 6.81
C GLU A 81 -4.49 8.27 7.00
N VAL A 82 -5.29 7.98 5.99
CA VAL A 82 -6.75 8.02 6.06
C VAL A 82 -7.31 6.68 5.62
N ALA A 83 -8.31 6.17 6.33
CA ALA A 83 -8.95 4.90 6.02
C ALA A 83 -10.47 5.04 6.01
N THR A 84 -11.10 4.57 4.93
CA THR A 84 -12.56 4.58 4.78
C THR A 84 -13.24 3.65 5.78
N SER A 85 -14.54 3.82 5.94
CA SER A 85 -15.43 2.80 6.46
C SER A 85 -15.45 1.56 5.54
N ILE A 86 -16.28 0.56 5.90
CA ILE A 86 -16.49 -0.62 5.06
C ILE A 86 -17.49 -0.28 3.94
N LEU A 87 -17.06 -0.48 2.70
CA LEU A 87 -17.73 -0.07 1.48
C LEU A 87 -18.18 -1.29 0.65
N ASP A 88 -19.22 -1.10 -0.17
CA ASP A 88 -19.79 -2.15 -1.02
C ASP A 88 -19.60 -1.93 -2.53
N ASN A 89 -19.46 -0.68 -2.97
CA ASN A 89 -19.45 -0.33 -4.38
C ASN A 89 -18.69 0.98 -4.64
N TYR A 90 -18.49 1.27 -5.93
CA TYR A 90 -17.77 2.43 -6.40
C TYR A 90 -18.38 3.76 -5.93
N GLN A 91 -19.72 3.87 -5.94
CA GLN A 91 -20.40 5.11 -5.58
C GLN A 91 -20.17 5.46 -4.11
N GLN A 92 -20.25 4.46 -3.21
CA GLN A 92 -19.92 4.65 -1.80
C GLN A 92 -18.44 5.02 -1.62
N ALA A 93 -17.53 4.30 -2.29
CA ALA A 93 -16.10 4.58 -2.21
C ALA A 93 -15.75 5.99 -2.66
N LEU A 94 -16.26 6.41 -3.81
CA LEU A 94 -16.02 7.75 -4.35
C LEU A 94 -16.59 8.82 -3.41
N ALA A 95 -17.83 8.65 -2.94
CA ALA A 95 -18.45 9.64 -2.05
C ALA A 95 -17.66 9.83 -0.75
N GLU A 96 -17.19 8.73 -0.14
CA GLU A 96 -16.43 8.81 1.11
C GLU A 96 -15.00 9.34 0.90
N LEU A 97 -14.34 8.98 -0.21
CA LEU A 97 -13.02 9.53 -0.56
C LEU A 97 -13.08 11.03 -0.90
N GLU A 98 -14.16 11.52 -1.50
CA GLU A 98 -14.37 12.95 -1.71
C GLU A 98 -14.63 13.69 -0.39
N ASP A 99 -15.40 13.11 0.54
CA ASP A 99 -15.59 13.67 1.89
C ASP A 99 -14.26 13.74 2.66
N ILE A 100 -13.45 12.67 2.60
CA ILE A 100 -12.08 12.64 3.12
C ILE A 100 -11.27 13.79 2.53
N ARG A 101 -11.21 13.88 1.19
CA ARG A 101 -10.44 14.92 0.49
C ARG A 101 -10.82 16.32 0.99
N HIS A 102 -12.11 16.66 0.99
CA HIS A 102 -12.57 17.98 1.40
C HIS A 102 -12.24 18.32 2.86
N ARG A 103 -12.42 17.37 3.78
CA ARG A 103 -12.17 17.61 5.21
C ARG A 103 -10.68 17.69 5.54
N VAL A 104 -9.88 16.83 4.91
CA VAL A 104 -8.42 16.79 5.06
C VAL A 104 -7.78 18.04 4.44
N GLU A 105 -8.18 18.44 3.23
CA GLU A 105 -7.73 19.69 2.60
C GLU A 105 -8.00 20.91 3.49
N ARG A 106 -9.22 21.00 4.06
CA ARG A 106 -9.59 22.11 4.95
C ARG A 106 -8.76 22.12 6.24
N ALA A 107 -8.52 20.96 6.85
CA ALA A 107 -7.72 20.85 8.06
C ALA A 107 -6.23 21.18 7.79
N ALA A 108 -5.69 20.69 6.68
CA ALA A 108 -4.33 21.00 6.24
C ALA A 108 -4.14 22.50 5.98
N PHE A 109 -5.10 23.13 5.30
CA PHE A 109 -5.04 24.56 5.01
C PHE A 109 -4.98 25.42 6.28
N ALA A 110 -5.69 25.02 7.35
CA ALA A 110 -5.70 25.73 8.62
C ALA A 110 -4.33 25.76 9.33
N VAL A 111 -3.43 24.82 9.01
CA VAL A 111 -2.08 24.72 9.58
C VAL A 111 -0.99 25.11 8.57
N GLY A 112 -1.37 25.75 7.46
CA GLY A 112 -0.43 26.19 6.42
C GLY A 112 0.07 25.08 5.49
N ALA A 113 -0.56 23.90 5.51
CA ALA A 113 -0.22 22.76 4.68
C ALA A 113 -1.16 22.62 3.47
N VAL A 114 -0.71 21.87 2.47
CA VAL A 114 -1.54 21.32 1.39
C VAL A 114 -1.31 19.81 1.30
N ILE A 115 -2.23 19.09 0.65
CA ILE A 115 -2.23 17.62 0.63
C ILE A 115 -2.12 17.14 -0.81
N SER A 116 -1.35 16.06 -1.01
CA SER A 116 -1.24 15.40 -2.30
C SER A 116 -1.23 13.88 -2.14
N GLY A 117 -1.67 13.19 -3.20
CA GLY A 117 -1.33 11.79 -3.41
C GLY A 117 0.06 11.64 -4.02
N GLY A 118 0.28 10.54 -4.73
CA GLY A 118 1.55 10.18 -5.36
C GLY A 118 2.29 9.10 -4.56
N GLY A 119 3.03 8.22 -5.22
CA GLY A 119 3.73 7.11 -4.57
C GLY A 119 5.01 7.51 -3.82
N ALA A 120 5.67 8.57 -4.29
CA ALA A 120 6.91 9.07 -3.71
C ALA A 120 7.02 10.58 -3.98
N HIS A 121 7.49 11.32 -2.98
CA HIS A 121 7.71 12.75 -3.13
C HIS A 121 8.94 13.00 -4.03
N PRO A 122 8.82 13.87 -5.05
CA PRO A 122 9.82 13.96 -6.14
C PRO A 122 11.21 14.38 -5.68
N PHE A 123 11.30 15.28 -4.69
CA PHE A 123 12.57 15.88 -4.27
C PHE A 123 12.84 15.82 -2.75
N GLN A 124 12.02 15.07 -1.99
CA GLN A 124 12.24 14.99 -0.54
C GLN A 124 13.58 14.33 -0.24
N GLN A 125 14.21 14.70 0.86
CA GLN A 125 15.44 14.08 1.34
C GLN A 125 15.14 13.23 2.57
N TRP A 126 15.41 11.92 2.49
CA TRP A 126 15.05 10.96 3.55
C TRP A 126 15.67 11.32 4.91
N ARG A 127 16.88 11.91 4.90
CA ARG A 127 17.62 12.29 6.12
C ARG A 127 16.87 13.33 6.95
N ASP A 128 16.09 14.19 6.30
CA ASP A 128 15.37 15.31 6.90
C ASP A 128 14.00 14.87 7.48
N GLN A 129 13.58 13.64 7.16
CA GLN A 129 12.33 13.08 7.65
C GLN A 129 12.36 12.79 9.15
N ARG A 130 11.24 13.14 9.82
CA ARG A 130 11.06 13.00 11.26
C ARG A 130 10.10 11.86 11.56
N ILE A 131 10.55 10.92 12.39
CA ILE A 131 9.74 9.79 12.83
C ILE A 131 8.66 10.30 13.79
N TYR A 132 7.41 9.90 13.56
CA TYR A 132 6.28 10.26 14.40
C TYR A 132 6.47 9.68 15.82
N PRO A 133 6.22 10.45 16.91
CA PRO A 133 6.59 10.07 18.27
C PRO A 133 5.67 9.02 18.92
N LYS A 134 5.34 7.91 18.23
CA LYS A 134 4.67 6.72 18.79
C LYS A 134 5.68 5.62 19.09
N ALA A 135 5.42 4.82 20.13
CA ALA A 135 6.31 3.74 20.59
C ALA A 135 6.69 2.76 19.46
N ARG A 136 5.69 2.29 18.69
CA ARG A 136 5.88 1.42 17.52
C ARG A 136 6.84 1.98 16.48
N TYR A 137 6.72 3.26 16.15
CA TYR A 137 7.57 3.88 15.12
C TYR A 137 9.01 4.09 15.60
N ARG A 138 9.19 4.39 16.90
CA ARG A 138 10.53 4.41 17.52
C ARG A 138 11.19 3.04 17.49
N GLU A 139 10.44 1.98 17.77
CA GLU A 139 10.95 0.62 17.65
C GLU A 139 11.30 0.27 16.20
N SER A 140 10.44 0.62 15.23
CA SER A 140 10.71 0.44 13.80
C SER A 140 11.99 1.16 13.39
N ALA A 141 12.19 2.40 13.85
CA ALA A 141 13.43 3.16 13.62
C ALA A 141 14.65 2.49 14.27
N ARG A 142 14.51 1.89 15.47
CA ARG A 142 15.59 1.13 16.11
C ARG A 142 15.92 -0.15 15.35
N LYS A 143 14.91 -0.87 14.85
CA LYS A 143 15.04 -2.15 14.14
C LYS A 143 15.64 -1.97 12.74
N PHE A 144 15.17 -0.96 12.00
CA PHE A 144 15.49 -0.78 10.58
C PHE A 144 16.50 0.36 10.31
N GLY A 145 16.85 1.16 11.32
CA GLY A 145 17.80 2.25 11.19
C GLY A 145 17.37 3.26 10.13
N TYR A 146 18.26 3.56 9.18
CA TYR A 146 17.99 4.55 8.12
C TYR A 146 16.83 4.15 7.20
N LEU A 147 16.54 2.86 7.05
CA LEU A 147 15.43 2.38 6.23
C LEU A 147 14.10 2.95 6.73
N ALA A 148 13.90 3.09 8.04
CA ALA A 148 12.66 3.65 8.60
C ALA A 148 12.36 5.07 8.09
N LYS A 149 13.39 5.86 7.79
CA LYS A 149 13.24 7.19 7.17
C LYS A 149 13.07 7.13 5.66
N LEU A 150 13.63 6.11 5.00
CA LEU A 150 13.36 5.84 3.58
C LEU A 150 11.90 5.43 3.35
N PHE A 151 11.21 4.89 4.37
CA PHE A 151 9.80 4.51 4.29
C PHE A 151 8.82 5.67 4.11
N THR A 152 9.28 6.91 3.94
CA THR A 152 8.44 8.04 3.53
C THR A 152 8.09 7.94 2.03
N VAL A 153 7.36 6.89 1.71
CA VAL A 153 6.69 6.62 0.44
C VAL A 153 5.23 6.34 0.75
N PHE A 154 4.35 6.55 -0.22
CA PHE A 154 2.94 6.79 0.04
C PHE A 154 2.10 5.78 -0.76
N GLY A 155 1.51 4.83 -0.06
CA GLY A 155 0.73 3.74 -0.60
C GLY A 155 -0.77 3.94 -0.50
N MET A 156 -1.44 3.32 -1.46
CA MET A 156 -2.84 2.94 -1.30
C MET A 156 -2.90 1.47 -0.87
N HIS A 157 -3.63 1.19 0.21
CA HIS A 157 -3.95 -0.18 0.62
C HIS A 157 -5.42 -0.46 0.38
N VAL A 158 -5.71 -1.64 -0.19
CA VAL A 158 -7.09 -2.08 -0.44
C VAL A 158 -7.34 -3.34 0.37
N HIS A 159 -8.25 -3.23 1.33
CA HIS A 159 -8.78 -4.35 2.09
C HIS A 159 -9.99 -4.94 1.38
N ILE A 160 -10.05 -6.26 1.27
CA ILE A 160 -11.19 -6.97 0.69
C ILE A 160 -11.63 -8.05 1.67
N GLY A 161 -12.90 -8.00 2.09
CA GLY A 161 -13.49 -8.97 3.01
C GLY A 161 -13.58 -10.35 2.37
N VAL A 162 -13.23 -11.38 3.15
CA VAL A 162 -13.22 -12.78 2.72
C VAL A 162 -13.79 -13.68 3.82
N PRO A 163 -14.42 -14.82 3.46
CA PRO A 163 -15.18 -15.63 4.41
C PRO A 163 -14.31 -16.46 5.39
N SER A 164 -13.04 -16.74 5.05
CA SER A 164 -12.16 -17.57 5.89
C SER A 164 -10.68 -17.27 5.68
N GLY A 165 -9.84 -17.71 6.61
CA GLY A 165 -8.39 -17.60 6.50
C GLY A 165 -7.80 -18.41 5.34
N ASP A 166 -8.36 -19.59 5.03
CA ASP A 166 -7.92 -20.39 3.88
C ASP A 166 -8.18 -19.66 2.56
N GLU A 167 -9.35 -19.03 2.46
CA GLU A 167 -9.70 -18.19 1.32
C GLU A 167 -8.81 -16.95 1.24
N ALA A 168 -8.46 -16.35 2.38
CA ALA A 168 -7.51 -15.24 2.44
C ALA A 168 -6.13 -15.65 1.91
N VAL A 169 -5.58 -16.78 2.36
CA VAL A 169 -4.29 -17.33 1.91
C VAL A 169 -4.32 -17.61 0.40
N ARG A 170 -5.39 -18.24 -0.09
CA ARG A 170 -5.57 -18.54 -1.51
C ARG A 170 -5.64 -17.28 -2.37
N LEU A 171 -6.45 -16.30 -1.96
CA LEU A 171 -6.58 -15.05 -2.69
C LEU A 171 -5.30 -14.22 -2.63
N CYS A 172 -4.57 -14.22 -1.52
CA CYS A 172 -3.23 -13.59 -1.45
C CYS A 172 -2.31 -14.17 -2.53
N ALA A 173 -2.21 -15.50 -2.63
CA ALA A 173 -1.39 -16.15 -3.65
C ALA A 173 -1.81 -15.75 -5.08
N TRP A 174 -3.12 -15.73 -5.38
CA TRP A 174 -3.65 -15.29 -6.67
C TRP A 174 -3.38 -13.81 -6.97
N ARG A 175 -3.52 -12.93 -5.96
CA ARG A 175 -3.35 -11.49 -6.14
C ARG A 175 -1.89 -11.11 -6.25
N THR A 176 -0.99 -11.82 -5.59
CA THR A 176 0.45 -11.65 -5.77
C THR A 176 0.88 -11.81 -7.23
N GLN A 177 0.37 -12.81 -7.95
CA GLN A 177 0.65 -12.98 -9.39
C GLN A 177 0.14 -11.82 -10.26
N ARG A 178 -0.85 -11.06 -9.76
CA ARG A 178 -1.45 -9.92 -10.47
C ARG A 178 -0.95 -8.58 -9.93
N ALA A 179 -0.09 -8.56 -8.92
CA ALA A 179 0.50 -7.35 -8.36
C ALA A 179 1.19 -6.47 -9.43
N PRO A 180 1.93 -7.01 -10.43
CA PRO A 180 2.50 -6.22 -11.52
C PRO A 180 1.51 -5.33 -12.25
N LEU A 181 0.27 -5.81 -12.47
CA LEU A 181 -0.78 -5.03 -13.14
C LEU A 181 -1.24 -3.86 -12.28
N PHE A 182 -1.40 -4.08 -10.97
CA PHE A 182 -1.78 -3.02 -10.04
C PHE A 182 -0.68 -1.96 -9.91
N ILE A 183 0.59 -2.38 -9.86
CA ILE A 183 1.74 -1.45 -9.91
C ILE A 183 1.66 -0.61 -11.18
N ALA A 184 1.52 -1.23 -12.36
CA ALA A 184 1.45 -0.52 -13.63
C ALA A 184 0.26 0.46 -13.72
N LEU A 185 -0.91 0.09 -13.22
CA LEU A 185 -2.11 0.94 -13.25
C LEU A 185 -2.07 2.10 -12.26
N SER A 186 -1.34 1.97 -11.14
CA SER A 186 -1.26 2.99 -10.10
C SER A 186 -0.01 3.87 -10.19
N ALA A 187 1.01 3.43 -10.92
CA ALA A 187 2.32 4.06 -11.01
C ALA A 187 2.24 5.56 -11.28
N ASN A 188 2.70 6.35 -10.32
CA ASN A 188 2.72 7.81 -10.41
C ASN A 188 3.90 8.44 -9.64
N SER A 189 4.96 7.65 -9.40
CA SER A 189 6.14 8.07 -8.64
C SER A 189 7.44 7.95 -9.44
N PRO A 190 7.61 8.69 -10.55
CA PRO A 190 8.77 8.55 -11.42
C PRO A 190 10.05 9.17 -10.86
N CYS A 191 9.94 10.09 -9.90
CA CYS A 191 11.06 10.82 -9.31
C CYS A 191 11.28 10.40 -7.86
N TRP A 192 12.53 10.46 -7.40
CA TRP A 192 12.91 10.20 -6.02
C TRP A 192 14.17 10.98 -5.64
N GLN A 193 14.13 11.67 -4.50
CA GLN A 193 15.27 12.43 -3.95
C GLN A 193 15.90 13.47 -4.89
N GLY A 194 15.09 14.04 -5.79
CA GLY A 194 15.50 15.09 -6.74
C GLY A 194 15.90 14.54 -8.10
N GLU A 195 15.90 13.22 -8.25
CA GLU A 195 16.35 12.54 -9.45
C GLU A 195 15.18 11.85 -10.18
N ASN A 196 15.30 11.77 -11.51
CA ASN A 196 14.49 10.83 -12.28
C ASN A 196 14.96 9.41 -11.95
N SER A 197 14.09 8.59 -11.36
CA SER A 197 14.47 7.26 -10.89
C SER A 197 14.71 6.26 -12.03
N GLY A 198 14.21 6.55 -13.23
CA GLY A 198 14.14 5.59 -14.34
C GLY A 198 13.00 4.58 -14.23
N PHE A 199 12.18 4.65 -13.18
CA PHE A 199 11.00 3.81 -12.96
C PHE A 199 9.70 4.62 -13.11
N CYS A 200 8.59 3.95 -13.38
CA CYS A 200 7.25 4.53 -13.31
C CYS A 200 6.73 4.57 -11.86
N SER A 201 7.12 3.59 -11.03
CA SER A 201 6.89 3.60 -9.58
C SER A 201 8.21 3.38 -8.84
N ALA A 202 8.79 4.47 -8.34
CA ALA A 202 9.96 4.42 -7.45
C ALA A 202 9.59 3.82 -6.09
N ARG A 203 8.34 3.99 -5.64
CA ARG A 203 7.83 3.47 -4.36
C ARG A 203 8.07 1.96 -4.23
N SER A 204 7.76 1.18 -5.26
CA SER A 204 7.92 -0.29 -5.19
C SER A 204 9.36 -0.70 -4.84
N ASN A 205 10.37 0.04 -5.32
CA ASN A 205 11.77 -0.25 -5.04
C ASN A 205 12.16 0.13 -3.61
N VAL A 206 11.63 1.25 -3.11
CA VAL A 206 11.87 1.67 -1.72
C VAL A 206 11.29 0.66 -0.73
N VAL A 207 10.08 0.17 -0.96
CA VAL A 207 9.45 -0.87 -0.13
C VAL A 207 10.23 -2.19 -0.24
N GLY A 208 10.74 -2.54 -1.42
CA GLY A 208 11.52 -3.76 -1.65
C GLY A 208 12.84 -3.83 -0.88
N ALA A 209 13.34 -2.72 -0.31
CA ALA A 209 14.52 -2.72 0.54
C ALA A 209 14.25 -3.23 1.97
N PHE A 210 12.98 -3.37 2.37
CA PHE A 210 12.63 -3.75 3.73
C PHE A 210 12.78 -5.24 3.97
N PRO A 211 13.29 -5.66 5.15
CA PRO A 211 13.22 -7.05 5.57
C PRO A 211 11.76 -7.54 5.55
N MET A 212 11.55 -8.78 5.15
CA MET A 212 10.21 -9.38 5.00
C MET A 212 9.32 -8.72 3.93
N SER A 213 9.89 -7.94 3.02
CA SER A 213 9.20 -7.46 1.82
C SER A 213 9.09 -8.55 0.76
N GLY A 214 8.19 -8.33 -0.22
CA GLY A 214 8.00 -9.23 -1.35
C GLY A 214 6.75 -10.07 -1.22
N THR A 215 6.84 -11.37 -1.49
CA THR A 215 5.66 -12.22 -1.66
C THR A 215 5.49 -13.22 -0.51
N MET A 216 4.23 -13.58 -0.24
CA MET A 216 3.94 -14.68 0.68
C MET A 216 4.59 -15.98 0.16
N PRO A 217 5.32 -16.74 0.99
CA PRO A 217 5.98 -17.96 0.55
C PRO A 217 5.02 -18.97 -0.11
N ALA A 218 5.39 -19.48 -1.29
CA ALA A 218 4.52 -20.34 -2.12
C ALA A 218 4.12 -21.70 -1.49
N HIS A 219 4.80 -22.11 -0.41
CA HIS A 219 4.47 -23.32 0.34
C HIS A 219 3.31 -23.11 1.33
N ILE A 220 2.92 -21.86 1.60
CA ILE A 220 1.77 -21.53 2.45
C ILE A 220 0.50 -21.60 1.60
N ARG A 221 -0.27 -22.66 1.79
CA ARG A 221 -1.48 -22.99 1.01
C ARG A 221 -2.74 -23.17 1.86
N SER A 222 -2.62 -23.03 3.18
CA SER A 222 -3.74 -23.00 4.11
C SER A 222 -3.48 -22.01 5.23
N TRP A 223 -4.54 -21.59 5.92
CA TRP A 223 -4.47 -20.78 7.12
C TRP A 223 -3.63 -21.46 8.21
N GLN A 224 -3.80 -22.76 8.39
CA GLN A 224 -2.98 -23.53 9.34
C GLN A 224 -1.49 -23.45 9.02
N GLN A 225 -1.11 -23.52 7.73
CA GLN A 225 0.30 -23.37 7.33
C GLN A 225 0.80 -21.94 7.54
N PHE A 226 -0.06 -20.94 7.37
CA PHE A 226 0.25 -19.55 7.71
C PHE A 226 0.49 -19.40 9.23
N GLU A 227 -0.37 -19.97 10.07
CA GLU A 227 -0.20 -19.99 11.54
C GLU A 227 1.12 -20.65 11.94
N GLN A 228 1.46 -21.80 11.36
CA GLN A 228 2.74 -22.48 11.60
C GLN A 228 3.94 -21.66 11.12
N HIS A 229 3.82 -20.97 9.98
CA HIS A 229 4.86 -20.07 9.47
C HIS A 229 5.08 -18.88 10.42
N PHE A 230 4.00 -18.23 10.85
CA PHE A 230 4.03 -17.16 11.83
C PHE A 230 4.66 -17.61 13.15
N ALA A 231 4.21 -18.74 13.71
CA ALA A 231 4.70 -19.28 14.97
C ALA A 231 6.22 -19.56 14.93
N ARG A 232 6.73 -20.10 13.81
CA ARG A 232 8.18 -20.31 13.63
C ARG A 232 8.97 -19.01 13.63
N LEU A 233 8.51 -18.00 12.89
CA LEU A 233 9.18 -16.69 12.84
C LEU A 233 9.09 -15.95 14.17
N ALA A 234 7.96 -16.07 14.88
CA ALA A 234 7.75 -15.54 16.22
C ALA A 234 8.70 -16.17 17.25
N ALA A 235 8.89 -17.49 17.20
CA ALA A 235 9.83 -18.20 18.07
C ALA A 235 11.30 -17.78 17.85
N LEU A 236 11.63 -17.32 16.64
CA LEU A 236 12.94 -16.77 16.30
C LEU A 236 13.06 -15.26 16.60
N GLY A 237 12.01 -14.61 17.09
CA GLY A 237 11.99 -13.16 17.35
C GLY A 237 12.02 -12.29 16.08
N ILE A 238 11.73 -12.87 14.91
CA ILE A 238 11.75 -12.16 13.61
C ILE A 238 10.51 -11.27 13.46
N VAL A 239 9.36 -11.80 13.86
CA VAL A 239 8.05 -11.11 13.82
C VAL A 239 7.37 -11.15 15.17
N THR A 240 6.65 -10.08 15.50
CA THR A 240 5.75 -10.04 16.67
C THR A 240 4.29 -9.96 16.24
N SER A 241 4.01 -9.47 15.03
CA SER A 241 2.65 -9.35 14.51
C SER A 241 2.61 -9.51 12.99
N VAL A 242 1.40 -9.67 12.44
CA VAL A 242 1.18 -9.69 10.98
C VAL A 242 1.65 -8.38 10.31
N LYS A 243 1.75 -7.28 11.08
CA LYS A 243 2.23 -5.99 10.56
C LYS A 243 3.73 -6.00 10.20
N ASP A 244 4.51 -6.97 10.69
CA ASP A 244 5.92 -7.15 10.34
C ASP A 244 6.13 -7.76 8.94
N PHE A 245 5.08 -8.33 8.34
CA PHE A 245 5.14 -8.79 6.96
C PHE A 245 4.92 -7.62 6.01
N TYR A 246 5.97 -7.22 5.29
CA TYR A 246 5.93 -6.21 4.23
C TYR A 246 5.55 -6.83 2.88
N TRP A 247 4.70 -7.85 2.90
CA TRP A 247 4.29 -8.53 1.68
C TRP A 247 3.39 -7.66 0.80
N ASP A 248 3.53 -7.83 -0.50
CA ASP A 248 2.75 -7.16 -1.56
C ASP A 248 1.25 -7.33 -1.36
N VAL A 249 0.86 -8.55 -0.97
CA VAL A 249 -0.50 -8.91 -0.57
C VAL A 249 -0.40 -9.78 0.67
N ARG A 250 -1.19 -9.47 1.71
CA ARG A 250 -1.18 -10.24 2.95
C ARG A 250 -2.57 -10.44 3.55
N PRO A 251 -2.79 -11.52 4.33
CA PRO A 251 -4.01 -11.67 5.10
C PRO A 251 -4.01 -10.69 6.29
N LYS A 252 -5.21 -10.26 6.68
CA LYS A 252 -5.49 -9.38 7.80
C LYS A 252 -6.53 -10.03 8.71
N PRO A 253 -6.10 -10.94 9.61
CA PRO A 253 -7.00 -11.71 10.45
C PRO A 253 -7.90 -10.86 11.33
N GLU A 254 -7.38 -9.76 11.89
CA GLU A 254 -8.14 -8.86 12.75
C GLU A 254 -9.37 -8.22 12.05
N SER A 255 -9.32 -8.13 10.72
CA SER A 255 -10.39 -7.52 9.90
C SER A 255 -11.10 -8.55 9.01
N GLY A 256 -10.65 -9.80 8.98
CA GLY A 256 -11.20 -10.82 8.07
C GLY A 256 -10.97 -10.50 6.59
N THR A 257 -9.85 -9.85 6.27
CA THR A 257 -9.60 -9.33 4.90
C THR A 257 -8.30 -9.89 4.32
N ILE A 258 -8.16 -9.78 2.99
CA ILE A 258 -6.85 -9.66 2.36
C ILE A 258 -6.55 -8.17 2.15
N GLU A 259 -5.28 -7.81 2.12
CA GLU A 259 -4.81 -6.44 1.95
C GLU A 259 -3.81 -6.37 0.80
N LEU A 260 -4.16 -5.63 -0.26
CA LEU A 260 -3.28 -5.31 -1.39
C LEU A 260 -2.51 -4.02 -1.10
N ARG A 261 -1.18 -4.04 -1.14
CA ARG A 261 -0.31 -2.93 -0.67
C ARG A 261 0.67 -2.37 -1.72
N VAL A 262 0.57 -2.86 -2.95
CA VAL A 262 1.52 -2.53 -4.04
C VAL A 262 1.19 -1.22 -4.76
N LEU A 263 0.03 -0.63 -4.49
CA LEU A 263 -0.46 0.55 -5.21
C LEU A 263 0.24 1.81 -4.70
N ASP A 264 0.69 2.67 -5.61
CA ASP A 264 1.01 4.06 -5.28
C ASP A 264 -0.30 4.78 -4.93
N THR A 265 -0.26 5.72 -3.97
CA THR A 265 -1.42 6.58 -3.67
C THR A 265 -1.84 7.35 -4.93
N PRO A 266 -3.07 7.18 -5.44
CA PRO A 266 -3.53 7.88 -6.64
C PRO A 266 -3.66 9.39 -6.44
N LEU A 267 -3.58 10.17 -7.52
CA LEU A 267 -3.71 11.62 -7.48
C LEU A 267 -5.17 12.12 -7.38
N HIS A 268 -6.15 11.24 -7.62
CA HIS A 268 -7.57 11.61 -7.57
C HIS A 268 -8.41 10.52 -6.90
N PRO A 269 -9.41 10.88 -6.07
CA PRO A 269 -10.32 9.94 -5.40
C PRO A 269 -10.96 8.91 -6.34
N SER A 270 -11.40 9.33 -7.54
CA SER A 270 -12.01 8.42 -8.51
C SER A 270 -11.09 7.30 -8.98
N PHE A 271 -9.79 7.55 -9.13
CA PHE A 271 -8.83 6.50 -9.48
C PHE A 271 -8.63 5.53 -8.31
N ALA A 272 -8.56 6.02 -7.07
CA ALA A 272 -8.51 5.18 -5.89
C ALA A 272 -9.77 4.29 -5.78
N ALA A 273 -10.95 4.87 -5.92
CA ALA A 273 -12.21 4.11 -5.93
C ALA A 273 -12.25 3.04 -7.05
N ALA A 274 -11.78 3.38 -8.26
CA ALA A 274 -11.74 2.46 -9.39
C ALA A 274 -10.76 1.30 -9.18
N LEU A 275 -9.54 1.58 -8.70
CA LEU A 275 -8.53 0.57 -8.39
C LEU A 275 -9.00 -0.39 -7.30
N ALA A 276 -9.63 0.14 -6.24
CA ALA A 276 -10.21 -0.67 -5.17
C ALA A 276 -11.35 -1.56 -5.69
N CYS A 277 -12.26 -1.00 -6.49
CA CYS A 277 -13.35 -1.77 -7.10
C CYS A 277 -12.84 -2.85 -8.06
N TYR A 278 -11.77 -2.57 -8.80
CA TYR A 278 -11.14 -3.54 -9.69
C TYR A 278 -10.52 -4.69 -8.90
N ALA A 279 -9.77 -4.39 -7.83
CA ALA A 279 -9.23 -5.41 -6.93
C ALA A 279 -10.33 -6.27 -6.30
N ARG A 280 -11.41 -5.63 -5.81
CA ARG A 280 -12.61 -6.29 -5.29
C ARG A 280 -13.24 -7.23 -6.31
N ALA A 281 -13.50 -6.76 -7.54
CA ALA A 281 -14.13 -7.55 -8.58
C ALA A 281 -13.33 -8.82 -8.90
N LEU A 282 -12.00 -8.70 -9.01
CA LEU A 282 -11.14 -9.84 -9.28
C LEU A 282 -11.07 -10.85 -8.13
N CYS A 283 -11.19 -10.40 -6.88
CA CYS A 283 -11.27 -11.30 -5.72
C CYS A 283 -12.59 -12.06 -5.70
N VAL A 284 -13.71 -11.35 -5.91
CA VAL A 284 -15.04 -11.98 -6.01
C VAL A 284 -15.09 -12.99 -7.15
N GLU A 285 -14.48 -12.68 -8.29
CA GLU A 285 -14.37 -13.60 -9.43
C GLU A 285 -13.55 -14.85 -9.06
N ALA A 286 -12.37 -14.67 -8.47
CA ALA A 286 -11.49 -15.77 -8.06
C ALA A 286 -12.09 -16.67 -6.95
N SER A 287 -13.10 -16.19 -6.23
CA SER A 287 -13.87 -16.96 -5.25
C SER A 287 -15.00 -17.81 -5.84
N ARG A 288 -15.35 -17.65 -7.14
CA ARG A 288 -16.47 -18.38 -7.76
C ARG A 288 -16.18 -19.86 -8.10
N PRO A 289 -14.97 -20.25 -8.53
CA PRO A 289 -14.54 -21.65 -8.53
C PRO A 289 -13.66 -21.91 -7.29
N PRO A 290 -14.20 -22.48 -6.20
CA PRO A 290 -13.33 -22.93 -5.11
C PRO A 290 -12.38 -24.02 -5.66
N GLU A 291 -11.19 -24.13 -5.06
CA GLU A 291 -10.21 -25.22 -5.25
C GLU A 291 -9.03 -25.02 -6.22
N ARG A 292 -9.04 -24.08 -7.18
CA ARG A 292 -7.84 -23.89 -8.02
C ARG A 292 -6.82 -22.98 -7.35
N TRP A 293 -5.68 -23.56 -6.96
CA TRP A 293 -4.48 -22.80 -6.61
C TRP A 293 -3.92 -22.14 -7.88
N PRO A 294 -3.36 -20.91 -7.79
CA PRO A 294 -2.70 -20.33 -8.95
C PRO A 294 -1.59 -21.27 -9.44
N VAL A 295 -1.58 -21.54 -10.74
CA VAL A 295 -0.44 -22.24 -11.37
C VAL A 295 0.69 -21.23 -11.47
N ASP A 296 1.92 -21.63 -11.16
CA ASP A 296 3.08 -20.79 -11.46
C ASP A 296 3.23 -20.72 -12.98
N ASP A 297 2.67 -19.67 -13.57
CA ASP A 297 2.68 -19.41 -15.01
C ASP A 297 3.91 -18.61 -15.45
N GLY A 298 4.91 -18.48 -14.57
CA GLY A 298 6.12 -17.72 -14.82
C GLY A 298 5.92 -16.21 -14.74
N LEU A 299 4.73 -15.72 -14.35
CA LEU A 299 4.47 -14.31 -14.03
C LEU A 299 4.98 -13.93 -12.62
N ASN A 300 5.92 -14.68 -12.06
CA ASN A 300 6.77 -14.22 -10.95
C ASN A 300 7.70 -13.09 -11.43
N CYS A 301 7.10 -12.00 -11.89
CA CYS A 301 7.71 -10.72 -12.08
C CYS A 301 8.02 -10.20 -10.69
N THR A 302 9.31 -10.14 -10.34
CA THR A 302 9.74 -9.37 -9.19
C THR A 302 9.19 -7.95 -9.32
N PRO A 303 8.76 -7.29 -8.22
CA PRO A 303 8.15 -5.96 -8.28
C PRO A 303 8.92 -4.94 -9.13
N GLY A 304 10.26 -5.06 -9.18
CA GLY A 304 11.15 -4.23 -10.00
C GLY A 304 10.93 -4.32 -11.52
N THR A 305 10.40 -5.42 -12.05
CA THR A 305 10.15 -5.57 -13.50
C THR A 305 8.89 -4.85 -13.96
N ALA A 306 7.87 -4.74 -13.10
CA ALA A 306 6.62 -4.05 -13.40
C ALA A 306 6.73 -2.52 -13.23
N SER A 307 7.65 -2.08 -12.37
CA SER A 307 7.91 -0.66 -12.13
C SER A 307 8.82 -0.02 -13.18
N THR A 308 9.51 -0.81 -14.01
CA THR A 308 10.39 -0.30 -15.07
C THR A 308 9.56 0.08 -16.29
N PRO A 309 9.84 1.21 -16.98
CA PRO A 309 9.20 1.50 -18.26
C PRO A 309 9.40 0.33 -19.23
N PRO A 310 8.39 -0.06 -20.02
CA PRO A 310 8.55 -1.12 -20.99
C PRO A 310 9.65 -0.71 -21.99
N ALA A 311 10.78 -1.40 -21.95
CA ALA A 311 11.73 -1.37 -23.06
C ALA A 311 11.03 -2.01 -24.25
N THR A 312 10.28 -1.22 -25.04
CA THR A 312 9.54 -1.62 -26.25
C THR A 312 9.17 -3.10 -26.22
N ALA A 313 8.18 -3.48 -25.43
CA ALA A 313 7.79 -4.88 -25.26
C ALA A 313 7.41 -5.46 -26.64
N SER A 314 8.34 -6.17 -27.26
CA SER A 314 8.07 -7.03 -28.39
C SER A 314 7.25 -8.20 -27.85
N LEU A 315 5.93 -8.13 -28.03
CA LEU A 315 5.08 -9.31 -27.97
C LEU A 315 5.73 -10.40 -28.83
N ALA A 316 6.07 -11.54 -28.23
CA ALA A 316 6.60 -12.69 -28.95
C ALA A 316 5.64 -13.06 -30.10
N PRO A 317 6.11 -13.24 -31.35
CA PRO A 317 5.23 -13.46 -32.47
C PRO A 317 4.69 -14.89 -32.46
N GLY A 318 3.47 -15.06 -31.93
CA GLY A 318 2.57 -16.14 -32.32
C GLY A 318 2.23 -15.99 -33.81
N SER A 319 2.32 -17.09 -34.54
CA SER A 319 2.20 -17.18 -36.01
C SER A 319 0.92 -16.55 -36.55
N ILE A 320 0.99 -15.29 -36.97
CA ILE A 320 0.04 -14.65 -37.87
C ILE A 320 0.84 -14.18 -39.09
N ARG A 321 0.62 -14.83 -40.23
CA ARG A 321 1.21 -14.45 -41.53
C ARG A 321 0.87 -12.99 -41.83
N ARG A 322 1.85 -12.09 -41.70
CA ARG A 322 1.72 -10.69 -42.10
C ARG A 322 2.00 -10.53 -43.60
N ARG A 323 1.05 -9.97 -44.35
CA ARG A 323 1.37 -9.19 -45.56
C ARG A 323 1.90 -7.83 -45.09
N ALA A 324 3.06 -7.43 -45.61
CA ALA A 324 3.67 -6.13 -45.32
C ALA A 324 2.91 -4.98 -46.02
N PRO A 325 2.89 -3.80 -45.40
CA PRO A 325 3.35 -2.63 -46.15
C PRO A 325 4.31 -1.71 -45.39
N ARG A 326 5.18 -1.16 -46.23
CA ARG A 326 6.17 -0.06 -46.20
C ARG A 326 6.35 0.82 -44.94
N ALA A 327 7.63 1.12 -44.72
CA ALA A 327 8.23 1.91 -43.65
C ALA A 327 7.83 3.40 -43.63
N ALA A 328 7.66 3.93 -42.42
CA ALA A 328 7.77 5.36 -42.10
C ALA A 328 8.63 5.51 -40.83
N SER A 329 9.60 6.42 -40.86
CA SER A 329 10.63 6.60 -39.82
C SER A 329 10.10 7.29 -38.54
N PRO A 330 10.70 7.06 -37.35
CA PRO A 330 10.26 7.71 -36.12
C PRO A 330 10.91 9.10 -35.93
N ARG A 331 10.08 10.13 -35.73
CA ARG A 331 10.50 11.43 -35.16
C ARG A 331 9.88 11.62 -33.78
N ARG A 332 10.77 11.67 -32.78
CA ARG A 332 10.80 12.53 -31.57
C ARG A 332 9.48 12.82 -30.82
N CYS A 333 9.37 12.25 -29.61
CA CYS A 333 8.59 12.83 -28.50
C CYS A 333 9.52 13.00 -27.28
N CYS A 334 10.26 14.11 -27.24
CA CYS A 334 10.90 14.68 -26.05
C CYS A 334 11.46 16.06 -26.45
N ALA A 335 10.76 17.13 -26.08
CA ALA A 335 11.29 18.47 -25.78
C ALA A 335 10.16 19.51 -25.78
N MET A 336 9.70 19.89 -24.60
CA MET A 336 9.41 21.30 -24.32
C MET A 336 9.89 21.59 -22.89
N ALA A 337 11.15 21.97 -22.79
CA ALA A 337 11.65 22.77 -21.70
C ALA A 337 11.58 24.24 -22.11
N ALA A 338 11.20 25.08 -21.15
CA ALA A 338 11.61 26.45 -20.92
C ALA A 338 12.21 27.24 -22.11
N ARG A 339 11.58 28.38 -22.42
CA ARG A 339 12.27 29.54 -22.98
C ARG A 339 12.42 30.60 -21.89
N PRO A 340 13.63 31.13 -21.64
CA PRO A 340 13.80 32.45 -21.06
C PRO A 340 13.99 33.51 -22.16
N ALA A 341 13.95 34.76 -21.69
CA ALA A 341 14.44 36.02 -22.26
C ALA A 341 13.39 36.99 -22.84
N GLY A 342 13.40 38.21 -22.28
CA GLY A 342 12.64 39.38 -22.67
C GLY A 342 12.46 40.30 -21.48
#